data_AF-A0A6P1UVU6-F1
#
_entry.id   AF-A0A6P1UVU6-F1
#
_cell.length_a   1.000
_cell.length_b   1.000
_cell.length_c   1.000
_cell.angle_alpha   90.00
_cell.angle_beta   90.00
_cell.angle_gamma   90.00
#
_symmetry.space_group_name_H-M   'P 1'
#
loop_
_entity.id
_entity.type
_entity.pdbx_description
1 polymer ?
#
loop_
_entity_poly.entity_id
_entity_poly.type
_entity_poly.pdbx_seq_one_letter_code
_entity_poly.pdbx_strand_id
1 'polypeptide(L)'
;MLDLPTPRTLEECTEHARQYADYLLSSPEIKAMAWLRLNIQPDDHPRWFILWIDLQISKIKYRIEILSNWTRASDPEYIAGIVLEMSFNVLHMMRLATDRVRYHPAYCELKSEWLTELTSGWLGEDLPI
;
A
#
# COMPACT_ATOMS: atom_id res chain seq x y z
N MET A 1 -7.71 11.30 -6.77
CA MET A 1 -6.34 11.84 -6.65
C MET A 1 -6.44 13.21 -6.00
N LEU A 2 -5.36 13.71 -5.38
CA LEU A 2 -5.27 15.13 -5.06
C LEU A 2 -5.20 15.93 -6.35
N ASP A 3 -5.98 17.01 -6.43
CA ASP A 3 -5.93 17.97 -7.55
C ASP A 3 -4.91 19.06 -7.20
N LEU A 4 -3.63 18.77 -7.47
CA LEU A 4 -2.52 19.69 -7.24
C LEU A 4 -2.19 20.43 -8.54
N PRO A 5 -1.80 21.71 -8.48
CA PRO A 5 -1.34 22.42 -9.68
C PRO A 5 -0.11 21.73 -10.28
N THR A 6 0.10 21.85 -11.60
CA THR A 6 1.30 21.32 -12.24
C THR A 6 2.56 21.98 -11.64
N PRO A 7 3.50 21.21 -11.05
CA PRO A 7 4.70 21.76 -10.45
C PRO A 7 5.64 22.32 -11.53
N ARG A 8 6.31 23.43 -11.21
CA ARG A 8 7.25 24.15 -12.08
C ARG A 8 8.68 24.12 -11.56
N THR A 9 8.87 23.83 -10.27
CA THR A 9 10.18 23.78 -9.62
C THR A 9 10.45 22.41 -8.99
N LEU A 10 11.71 22.12 -8.69
CA LEU A 10 12.08 20.88 -7.99
C LEU A 10 11.47 20.85 -6.59
N GLU A 11 11.43 22.00 -5.91
CA GLU A 11 10.82 22.16 -4.60
C GLU A 11 9.33 21.84 -4.64
N GLU A 12 8.60 22.36 -5.64
CA GLU A 12 7.18 22.03 -5.86
C GLU A 12 6.99 20.55 -6.19
N CYS A 13 7.82 19.96 -7.07
CA CYS A 13 7.75 18.51 -7.36
C CYS A 13 7.97 17.67 -6.10
N THR A 14 8.93 18.05 -5.26
CA THR A 14 9.25 17.33 -4.02
C THR A 14 8.11 17.44 -3.02
N GLU A 15 7.54 18.63 -2.88
CA GLU A 15 6.42 18.88 -1.97
C GLU A 15 5.14 18.16 -2.43
N HIS A 16 4.81 18.22 -3.72
CA HIS A 16 3.67 17.49 -4.27
C HIS A 16 3.85 15.97 -4.09
N ALA A 17 5.07 15.45 -4.26
CA ALA A 17 5.35 14.04 -4.06
C ALA A 17 5.08 13.58 -2.61
N ARG A 18 5.47 14.39 -1.62
CA ARG A 18 5.14 14.13 -0.20
C ARG A 18 3.64 14.14 0.03
N GLN A 19 2.92 15.12 -0.53
CA GLN A 19 1.46 15.19 -0.41
C GLN A 19 0.77 13.98 -1.04
N TYR A 20 1.24 13.50 -2.19
CA TYR A 20 0.74 12.25 -2.78
C TYR A 20 1.06 11.03 -1.91
N ALA A 21 2.27 10.93 -1.34
CA ALA A 21 2.63 9.85 -0.42
C ALA A 21 1.70 9.83 0.81
N ASP A 22 1.49 10.97 1.46
CA ASP A 22 0.59 11.11 2.61
C ASP A 22 -0.86 10.74 2.26
N TYR A 23 -1.34 11.22 1.10
CA TYR A 23 -2.66 10.86 0.59
C TYR A 23 -2.80 9.34 0.41
N LEU A 24 -1.84 8.70 -0.27
CA LEU A 24 -1.87 7.26 -0.53
C LEU A 24 -1.85 6.46 0.78
N LEU A 25 -0.98 6.80 1.73
CA LEU A 25 -0.93 6.18 3.05
C LEU A 25 -2.22 6.37 3.85
N SER A 26 -2.93 7.48 3.63
CA SER A 26 -4.22 7.75 4.27
C SER A 26 -5.41 7.10 3.57
N SER A 27 -5.24 6.61 2.35
CA SER A 27 -6.32 6.14 1.49
C SER A 27 -7.07 4.94 2.08
N PRO A 28 -8.41 4.91 1.96
CA PRO A 28 -9.22 3.77 2.39
C PRO A 28 -8.75 2.44 1.78
N GLU A 29 -8.29 2.47 0.54
CA GLU A 29 -7.85 1.30 -0.21
C GLU A 29 -6.60 0.66 0.38
N ILE A 30 -5.57 1.46 0.71
CA ILE A 30 -4.35 0.94 1.34
C ILE A 30 -4.65 0.37 2.72
N LYS A 31 -5.50 1.06 3.51
CA LYS A 31 -5.96 0.55 4.80
C LYS A 31 -6.74 -0.76 4.65
N ALA A 32 -7.61 -0.85 3.66
CA ALA A 32 -8.39 -2.05 3.36
C ALA A 32 -7.50 -3.24 3.01
N MET A 33 -6.49 -3.04 2.16
CA MET A 33 -5.53 -4.08 1.80
C MET A 33 -4.75 -4.57 3.03
N ALA A 34 -4.25 -3.64 3.86
CA ALA A 34 -3.53 -4.00 5.08
C ALA A 34 -4.42 -4.85 6.01
N TRP A 35 -5.65 -4.39 6.24
CA TRP A 35 -6.60 -5.13 7.06
C TRP A 35 -6.93 -6.51 6.49
N LEU A 36 -7.26 -6.62 5.20
CA LEU A 36 -7.55 -7.91 4.58
C LEU A 36 -6.35 -8.85 4.65
N ARG A 37 -5.13 -8.34 4.45
CA ARG A 37 -3.94 -9.20 4.46
C ARG A 37 -3.67 -9.80 5.84
N LEU A 38 -3.93 -9.07 6.91
CA LEU A 38 -3.82 -9.56 8.29
C LEU A 38 -4.90 -10.60 8.64
N ASN A 39 -6.06 -10.55 7.97
CA ASN A 39 -7.19 -11.43 8.25
C ASN A 39 -7.29 -12.64 7.30
N ILE A 40 -6.50 -12.67 6.22
CA ILE A 40 -6.38 -13.82 5.32
C ILE A 40 -5.54 -14.90 6.01
N GLN A 41 -6.15 -16.06 6.26
CA GLN A 41 -5.44 -17.22 6.79
C GLN A 41 -4.61 -17.88 5.69
N PRO A 42 -3.32 -18.17 5.91
CA PRO A 42 -2.45 -18.77 4.89
C PRO A 42 -2.94 -20.12 4.38
N ASP A 43 -3.65 -20.90 5.21
CA ASP A 43 -4.10 -22.25 4.89
C ASP A 43 -5.43 -22.29 4.11
N ASP A 44 -6.22 -21.20 4.17
CA ASP A 44 -7.51 -21.09 3.47
C ASP A 44 -7.35 -20.73 1.98
N HIS A 45 -6.14 -20.33 1.57
CA HIS A 45 -5.88 -19.87 0.21
C HIS A 45 -4.63 -20.53 -0.38
N PRO A 46 -4.55 -20.65 -1.73
CA PRO A 46 -3.35 -21.16 -2.37
C PRO A 46 -2.12 -20.33 -2.00
N ARG A 47 -1.02 -20.98 -1.62
CA ARG A 47 0.24 -20.32 -1.26
C ARG A 47 0.74 -19.31 -2.30
N TRP A 48 0.56 -19.61 -3.59
CA TRP A 48 0.96 -18.71 -4.67
C TRP A 48 0.19 -17.38 -4.64
N PHE A 49 -1.07 -17.39 -4.18
CA PHE A 49 -1.91 -16.20 -4.10
C PHE A 49 -1.45 -15.28 -2.96
N ILE A 50 -1.13 -15.85 -1.80
CA ILE A 50 -0.55 -15.11 -0.67
C ILE A 50 0.77 -14.44 -1.07
N LEU A 51 1.67 -15.20 -1.70
CA LEU A 51 2.94 -14.67 -2.20
C LEU A 51 2.74 -13.56 -3.24
N TRP A 52 1.74 -13.68 -4.11
CA TRP A 52 1.42 -12.65 -5.08
C TRP A 52 0.94 -11.37 -4.38
N ILE A 53 0.05 -11.45 -3.39
CA ILE A 53 -0.41 -10.29 -2.62
C ILE A 53 0.78 -9.60 -1.95
N ASP A 54 1.63 -10.35 -1.26
CA ASP A 54 2.79 -9.81 -0.53
C ASP A 54 3.76 -9.10 -1.46
N LEU A 55 4.00 -9.67 -2.65
CA LEU A 55 4.80 -9.04 -3.69
C LEU A 55 4.19 -7.71 -4.16
N GLN A 56 2.87 -7.66 -4.40
CA GLN A 56 2.23 -6.43 -4.85
C GLN A 56 2.21 -5.35 -3.78
N ILE A 57 1.92 -5.72 -2.52
CA ILE A 57 1.99 -4.79 -1.37
C ILE A 57 3.41 -4.23 -1.24
N SER A 58 4.44 -5.05 -1.40
CA SER A 58 5.84 -4.61 -1.36
C SER A 58 6.16 -3.61 -2.48
N LYS A 59 5.66 -3.84 -3.70
CA LYS A 59 5.82 -2.88 -4.82
C LYS A 59 5.11 -1.56 -4.55
N ILE A 60 3.91 -1.60 -3.98
CA ILE A 60 3.13 -0.41 -3.59
C ILE A 60 3.92 0.40 -2.56
N LYS A 61 4.41 -0.24 -1.49
CA LYS A 61 5.23 0.39 -0.45
C LYS A 61 6.47 1.05 -1.04
N TYR A 62 7.23 0.33 -1.85
CA TYR A 62 8.43 0.85 -2.49
C TYR A 62 8.16 2.11 -3.32
N ARG A 63 7.04 2.18 -4.03
CA ARG A 63 6.67 3.36 -4.82
C ARG A 63 6.23 4.54 -3.95
N ILE A 64 5.55 4.30 -2.83
CA ILE A 64 5.22 5.34 -1.85
C ILE A 64 6.50 5.89 -1.20
N GLU A 65 7.47 5.03 -0.91
CA GLU A 65 8.78 5.45 -0.41
C GLU A 65 9.55 6.30 -1.43
N ILE A 66 9.47 5.96 -2.73
CA ILE A 66 9.99 6.81 -3.80
C ILE A 66 9.34 8.20 -3.78
N LEU A 67 8.02 8.28 -3.61
CA LEU A 67 7.31 9.56 -3.51
C LEU A 67 7.72 10.35 -2.25
N SER A 68 7.94 9.66 -1.14
CA SER A 68 8.37 10.28 0.13
C SER A 68 9.80 10.84 0.03
N ASN A 69 10.66 10.17 -0.73
CA ASN A 69 12.06 10.54 -0.96
C ASN A 69 12.30 11.18 -2.34
N TRP A 70 11.29 11.86 -2.87
CA TRP A 70 11.35 12.41 -4.23
C TRP A 70 12.43 13.50 -4.33
N THR A 71 13.28 13.38 -5.34
CA THR A 71 14.40 14.31 -5.60
C THR A 71 14.51 14.69 -7.07
N ARG A 72 13.42 14.49 -7.84
CA ARG A 72 13.41 14.63 -9.31
C ARG A 72 12.56 15.84 -9.73
N ALA A 73 13.03 16.56 -10.74
CA ALA A 73 12.28 17.65 -11.38
C ALA A 73 11.21 17.14 -12.37
N SER A 74 10.62 15.98 -12.07
CA SER A 74 9.54 15.36 -12.84
C SER A 74 8.26 15.35 -12.02
N ASP A 75 7.11 15.42 -12.69
CA ASP A 75 5.80 15.37 -12.07
C ASP A 75 5.58 14.04 -11.31
N PRO A 76 5.36 14.07 -9.98
CA PRO A 76 5.10 12.87 -9.19
C PRO A 76 3.70 12.29 -9.40
N GLU A 77 2.74 13.01 -9.99
CA GLU A 77 1.35 12.56 -10.16
C GLU A 77 1.27 11.23 -10.91
N TYR A 78 2.10 11.05 -11.95
CA TYR A 78 2.12 9.81 -12.72
C TYR A 78 2.45 8.59 -11.85
N ILE A 79 3.44 8.70 -10.95
CA ILE A 79 3.79 7.62 -10.04
C ILE A 79 2.69 7.40 -9.01
N ALA A 80 2.09 8.48 -8.48
CA ALA A 80 0.97 8.39 -7.56
C ALA A 80 -0.23 7.66 -8.19
N GLY A 81 -0.54 7.95 -9.46
CA GLY A 81 -1.58 7.29 -10.23
C GLY A 81 -1.33 5.79 -10.40
N ILE A 82 -0.09 5.38 -10.71
CA ILE A 82 0.28 3.96 -10.76
C ILE A 82 0.05 3.28 -9.41
N VAL A 83 0.45 3.91 -8.31
CA VAL A 83 0.25 3.32 -6.97
C VAL A 83 -1.23 3.13 -6.67
N LEU A 84 -2.05 4.11 -7.03
CA LEU A 84 -3.49 4.05 -6.82
C LEU A 84 -4.12 2.90 -7.63
N GLU A 85 -3.77 2.77 -8.91
CA GLU A 85 -4.26 1.67 -9.77
C GLU A 85 -3.82 0.30 -9.23
N MET A 86 -2.55 0.16 -8.85
CA MET A 86 -2.05 -1.07 -8.22
C MET A 86 -2.82 -1.41 -6.95
N SER A 87 -3.11 -0.40 -6.11
CA SER A 87 -3.85 -0.58 -4.86
C SER A 87 -5.28 -1.06 -5.13
N PHE A 88 -5.98 -0.48 -6.11
CA PHE A 88 -7.31 -0.92 -6.51
C PHE A 88 -7.31 -2.36 -7.02
N ASN A 89 -6.35 -2.72 -7.88
CA ASN A 89 -6.26 -4.06 -8.46
C ASN A 89 -6.00 -5.13 -7.40
N VAL A 90 -5.06 -4.88 -6.49
CA VAL A 90 -4.76 -5.82 -5.39
C VAL A 90 -5.95 -5.95 -4.46
N LEU A 91 -6.55 -4.83 -4.05
CA LEU A 91 -7.73 -4.85 -3.20
C LEU A 91 -8.90 -5.60 -3.84
N HIS A 92 -9.11 -5.42 -5.13
CA HIS A 92 -10.13 -6.16 -5.88
C HIS A 92 -9.88 -7.66 -5.83
N MET A 93 -8.64 -8.11 -6.10
CA MET A 93 -8.27 -9.53 -6.03
C MET A 93 -8.43 -10.11 -4.62
N MET A 94 -8.05 -9.37 -3.58
CA MET A 94 -8.23 -9.80 -2.19
C MET A 94 -9.70 -9.94 -1.81
N ARG A 95 -10.56 -9.03 -2.31
CA ARG A 95 -12.02 -9.09 -2.08
C ARG A 95 -12.66 -10.27 -2.81
N LEU A 96 -12.23 -10.57 -4.04
CA LEU A 96 -12.70 -11.76 -4.77
C LEU A 96 -12.31 -13.06 -4.06
N ALA A 97 -11.09 -13.12 -3.50
CA ALA A 97 -10.61 -14.34 -2.85
C ALA A 97 -11.25 -14.60 -1.47
N THR A 98 -11.65 -13.55 -0.75
CA THR A 98 -12.17 -13.68 0.63
C THR A 98 -13.69 -13.85 0.70
N ASP A 99 -14.38 -13.88 -0.45
CA ASP A 99 -15.84 -13.99 -0.62
C ASP A 99 -16.68 -13.00 0.23
N ARG A 100 -16.04 -11.96 0.78
CA ARG A 100 -16.68 -10.85 1.50
C ARG A 100 -17.01 -9.72 0.54
N VAL A 101 -17.84 -10.03 -0.45
CA VAL A 101 -18.64 -9.01 -1.11
C VAL A 101 -19.64 -8.49 -0.07
N ARG A 102 -19.33 -7.34 0.56
CA ARG A 102 -20.12 -6.53 1.52
C ARG A 102 -19.65 -6.60 2.98
N TYR A 103 -18.67 -5.76 3.35
CA TYR A 103 -18.76 -4.75 4.42
C TYR A 103 -17.35 -4.26 4.75
N HIS A 104 -17.11 -2.96 4.63
CA HIS A 104 -15.93 -2.33 5.20
C HIS A 104 -16.40 -1.46 6.36
N PRO A 105 -15.99 -1.71 7.62
CA PRO A 105 -16.15 -0.71 8.65
C PRO A 105 -15.17 0.43 8.34
N ALA A 106 -15.69 1.65 8.28
CA ALA A 106 -14.88 2.83 8.54
C ALA A 106 -14.33 2.71 9.97
N TYR A 107 -13.18 3.31 10.26
CA TYR A 107 -12.46 3.29 11.54
C TYR A 107 -11.45 2.14 11.71
N CYS A 108 -10.19 2.47 11.45
CA CYS A 108 -9.06 1.88 12.17
C CYS A 108 -8.11 3.05 12.50
N GLU A 109 -8.16 3.51 13.76
CA GLU A 109 -7.47 4.72 14.25
C GLU A 109 -6.01 4.49 14.68
N LEU A 110 -5.48 3.26 14.63
CA LEU A 110 -4.13 2.97 15.09
C LEU A 110 -3.11 3.05 13.95
N LYS A 111 -2.79 4.29 13.56
CA LYS A 111 -1.88 4.64 12.45
C LYS A 111 -0.41 4.26 12.67
N SER A 112 0.04 4.00 13.90
CA SER A 112 1.47 3.91 14.26
C SER A 112 1.98 2.49 14.57
N GLU A 113 1.12 1.56 14.98
CA GLU A 113 1.58 0.23 15.43
C GLU A 113 1.77 -0.77 14.26
N TRP A 114 1.02 -0.61 13.17
CA TRP A 114 1.02 -1.56 12.05
C TRP A 114 2.33 -1.57 11.23
N LEU A 115 3.06 -0.45 11.20
CA LEU A 115 4.36 -0.36 10.51
C LEU A 115 5.42 -1.20 11.22
N THR A 116 5.34 -1.31 12.55
CA THR A 116 6.27 -2.09 13.37
C THR A 116 6.04 -3.60 13.23
N GLU A 117 4.78 -4.06 13.15
CA GLU A 117 4.47 -5.48 12.95
C GLU A 117 4.91 -6.02 11.57
N LEU A 118 4.86 -5.18 10.54
CA LEU A 118 5.40 -5.54 9.22
C LEU A 118 6.92 -5.67 9.20
N THR A 119 7.61 -5.02 10.14
CA THR A 119 9.08 -5.09 10.25
C THR A 119 9.56 -6.17 11.22
N SER A 120 8.77 -6.55 12.21
CA SER A 120 9.16 -7.57 13.20
C SER A 120 8.98 -9.01 12.70
N GLY A 121 8.12 -9.26 11.71
CA GLY A 121 7.94 -10.58 11.10
C GLY A 121 9.06 -11.04 10.16
N TRP A 122 10.16 -10.28 10.03
CA TRP A 122 11.23 -10.52 9.06
C TRP A 122 12.49 -11.21 9.61
N LEU A 123 12.58 -11.46 10.92
CA LEU A 123 13.75 -12.11 11.52
C LEU A 123 13.36 -13.32 12.35
N GLY A 124 13.46 -14.49 11.70
CA GLY A 124 13.90 -15.79 12.24
C GLY A 124 13.25 -16.37 13.50
N GLU A 125 12.70 -17.58 13.38
CA GLU A 125 13.19 -18.72 14.17
C GLU A 125 12.61 -20.05 13.62
N ASP A 126 13.54 -20.89 13.18
CA ASP A 126 13.56 -22.36 13.12
C ASP A 126 12.42 -23.15 12.46
N LEU A 127 12.70 -23.62 11.24
CA LEU A 127 12.10 -24.83 10.66
C LEU A 127 13.01 -26.03 10.94
N PRO A 128 12.60 -27.05 11.71
CA PRO A 128 13.26 -28.35 11.68
C PRO A 128 12.79 -29.15 10.45
N ILE A 129 13.73 -29.90 9.89
CA ILE A 129 13.61 -30.78 8.70
C ILE A 129 12.62 -31.92 8.95
#